data_AF-A0A7J4FTQ1-F1
#
_entry.id   AF-A0A7J4FTQ1-F1
#
_cell.length_a   1.000
_cell.length_b   1.000
_cell.length_c   1.000
_cell.angle_alpha   90.00
_cell.angle_beta   90.00
_cell.angle_gamma   90.00
#
_symmetry.space_group_name_H-M   'P 1'
#
loop_
_entity.id
_entity.type
_entity.pdbx_description
1 polymer ?
#
loop_
_entity_poly.entity_id
_entity_poly.type
_entity_poly.pdbx_seq_one_letter_code
_entity_poly.pdbx_strand_id
1 'polypeptide(L)'
;MTVSVLLLGLVGSGCVDSEDVESATVRTYLEARSKNDYIAAANVVDSGYQSKGYIMLTWDRVDNVANKNITNITLTQNVSGNQAVVIANYTEIEYDPDSDNVLGEQEVTQYFRLENTDGIWLITEISPAPLPMRESTGKVKKTPLDLLTDNAIFLLPAAFAMLGVGVYLDRKDKAERAGTGGGVGAGGAGAKVVMLQSAQIAKFVRCIPSQMRAGTSGTIDVWIKNFNEQPYQNLSVTAVFPDSVRLKKAKLKFGVLPPGETAKQTWNIKLAAPGKFQISDVTVTFTFGGKKYAGALNPVWIQVA
;
A
#
# COMPACT_ATOMS: atom_id res chain seq x y z
N MET A 1 -39.19 31.90 12.72
CA MET A 1 -37.94 31.21 13.06
C MET A 1 -37.58 30.29 11.91
N THR A 2 -36.65 30.73 11.07
CA THR A 2 -35.99 29.94 10.04
C THR A 2 -34.61 30.54 9.89
N VAL A 3 -33.63 29.93 10.56
CA VAL A 3 -32.23 30.32 10.46
C VAL A 3 -31.65 29.57 9.27
N SER A 4 -31.28 30.35 8.26
CA SER A 4 -30.46 29.91 7.14
C SER A 4 -29.04 29.65 7.65
N VAL A 5 -28.48 28.49 7.36
CA VAL A 5 -27.03 28.25 7.49
C VAL A 5 -26.46 28.23 6.08
N LEU A 6 -25.81 29.34 5.74
CA LEU A 6 -24.97 29.51 4.57
C LEU A 6 -23.53 29.52 5.07
N LEU A 7 -22.77 28.47 4.75
CA LEU A 7 -21.31 28.41 4.85
C LEU A 7 -20.83 27.36 3.85
N LEU A 8 -19.81 27.53 3.03
CA LEU A 8 -19.09 28.67 2.46
C LEU A 8 -18.16 27.95 1.45
N GLY A 9 -18.04 28.48 0.24
CA GLY A 9 -17.18 27.87 -0.78
C GLY A 9 -15.70 27.90 -0.41
N LEU A 10 -15.00 26.84 -0.84
CA LEU A 10 -13.60 26.92 -1.24
C LEU A 10 -13.51 26.29 -2.63
N VAL A 11 -13.84 27.12 -3.62
CA VAL A 11 -13.30 27.00 -4.96
C VAL A 11 -11.86 27.52 -4.83
N GLY A 12 -10.94 26.64 -4.48
CA GLY A 12 -9.51 26.90 -4.68
C GLY A 12 -9.24 26.76 -6.17
N SER A 13 -9.24 27.89 -6.87
CA SER A 13 -8.71 27.98 -8.23
C SER A 13 -7.29 27.45 -8.25
N GLY A 14 -7.10 26.35 -8.94
CA GLY A 14 -5.85 25.96 -9.54
C GLY A 14 -6.25 25.11 -10.72
N CYS A 15 -6.04 25.60 -11.95
CA CYS A 15 -5.79 24.69 -13.05
C CYS A 15 -4.56 23.89 -12.61
N VAL A 16 -4.80 22.74 -11.97
CA VAL A 16 -3.80 21.69 -11.91
C VAL A 16 -3.82 21.16 -13.34
N ASP A 17 -2.94 21.69 -14.18
CA ASP A 17 -2.44 20.91 -15.30
C ASP A 17 -2.18 19.53 -14.69
N SER A 18 -2.91 18.51 -15.14
CA SER A 18 -2.75 17.17 -14.62
C SER A 18 -1.33 16.77 -14.97
N GLU A 19 -0.42 16.94 -14.02
CA GLU A 19 0.98 16.59 -14.22
C GLU A 19 1.01 15.11 -14.55
N ASP A 20 1.67 14.78 -15.66
CA ASP A 20 1.80 13.41 -16.11
C ASP A 20 2.46 12.58 -14.99
N VAL A 21 1.98 11.35 -14.79
CA VAL A 21 2.32 10.52 -13.63
C VAL A 21 3.84 10.27 -13.55
N GLU A 22 4.52 10.20 -14.69
CA GLU A 22 5.97 10.07 -14.80
C GLU A 22 6.71 11.28 -14.25
N SER A 23 6.26 12.48 -14.60
CA SER A 23 6.80 13.75 -14.09
C SER A 23 6.50 13.90 -12.59
N ALA A 24 5.31 13.49 -12.14
CA ALA A 24 4.95 13.49 -10.72
C ALA A 24 5.86 12.56 -9.89
N THR A 25 6.25 11.40 -10.43
CA THR A 25 7.19 10.47 -9.78
C THR A 25 8.57 11.11 -9.60
N VAL A 26 9.11 11.78 -10.64
CA VAL A 26 10.41 12.47 -10.57
C VAL A 26 10.35 13.68 -9.65
N ARG A 27 9.27 14.46 -9.71
CA ARG A 27 9.06 15.58 -8.79
C ARG A 27 9.04 15.10 -7.34
N THR A 28 8.32 14.01 -7.06
CA THR A 28 8.27 13.41 -5.71
C THR A 28 9.67 13.03 -5.23
N TYR A 29 10.51 12.45 -6.10
CA TYR A 29 11.89 12.13 -5.76
C TYR A 29 12.73 13.37 -5.44
N LEU A 30 12.65 14.41 -6.27
CA LEU A 30 13.40 15.65 -6.09
C LEU A 30 12.95 16.43 -4.85
N GLU A 31 11.65 16.50 -4.57
CA GLU A 31 11.13 17.10 -3.34
C GLU A 31 11.54 16.31 -2.10
N ALA A 32 11.51 14.98 -2.18
CA ALA A 32 11.98 14.11 -1.12
C ALA A 32 13.48 14.34 -0.85
N ARG A 33 14.28 14.50 -1.91
CA ARG A 33 15.70 14.89 -1.80
C ARG A 33 15.82 16.23 -1.10
N SER A 34 15.10 17.25 -1.55
CA SER A 34 15.12 18.59 -0.93
C SER A 34 14.73 18.63 0.55
N LYS A 35 13.90 17.68 1.02
CA LYS A 35 13.43 17.59 2.41
C LYS A 35 14.21 16.56 3.24
N ASN A 36 15.23 15.94 2.66
CA ASN A 36 15.93 14.77 3.20
C ASN A 36 15.00 13.62 3.64
N ASP A 37 13.88 13.42 2.92
CA ASP A 37 12.91 12.34 3.16
C ASP A 37 13.26 11.09 2.35
N TYR A 38 14.16 10.28 2.90
CA TYR A 38 14.56 9.01 2.30
C TYR A 38 13.41 7.98 2.21
N ILE A 39 12.30 8.15 2.93
CA ILE A 39 11.15 7.23 2.85
C ILE A 39 10.35 7.55 1.60
N ALA A 40 10.02 8.82 1.38
CA ALA A 40 9.32 9.25 0.18
C ALA A 40 10.11 8.93 -1.09
N ALA A 41 11.43 9.18 -1.07
CA ALA A 41 12.31 8.86 -2.19
C ALA A 41 12.35 7.35 -2.51
N ALA A 42 12.44 6.49 -1.49
CA ALA A 42 12.47 5.05 -1.68
C ALA A 42 11.15 4.45 -2.19
N ASN A 43 10.03 5.18 -2.10
CA ASN A 43 8.74 4.71 -2.62
C ASN A 43 8.60 4.90 -4.14
N VAL A 44 9.39 5.79 -4.72
CA VAL A 44 9.34 6.15 -6.15
C VAL A 44 10.54 5.63 -6.95
N VAL A 45 11.48 4.96 -6.28
CA VAL A 45 12.67 4.36 -6.88
C VAL A 45 12.56 2.84 -6.81
N ASP A 46 12.98 2.15 -7.86
CA ASP A 46 13.07 0.69 -7.83
C ASP A 46 14.11 0.26 -6.78
N SER A 47 13.66 -0.55 -5.83
CA SER A 47 14.51 -1.16 -4.80
C SER A 47 15.67 -1.99 -5.35
N GLY A 48 15.56 -2.51 -6.58
CA GLY A 48 16.63 -3.19 -7.30
C GLY A 48 17.72 -2.25 -7.82
N TYR A 49 17.40 -0.97 -8.02
CA TYR A 49 18.35 0.09 -8.39
C TYR A 49 18.94 0.78 -7.17
N GLN A 50 18.10 1.37 -6.30
CA GLN A 50 18.54 1.98 -5.05
C GLN A 50 17.62 1.55 -3.90
N SER A 51 18.18 0.81 -2.94
CA SER A 51 17.47 0.50 -1.71
C SER A 51 17.37 1.74 -0.81
N LYS A 52 16.34 1.78 0.06
CA LYS A 52 16.19 2.83 1.08
C LYS A 52 17.48 3.09 1.89
N GLY A 53 18.21 2.02 2.26
CA GLY A 53 19.46 2.15 3.00
C GLY A 53 20.59 2.76 2.18
N TYR A 54 20.62 2.50 0.87
CA TYR A 54 21.58 3.11 -0.05
C TYR A 54 21.31 4.61 -0.22
N ILE A 55 20.04 5.00 -0.39
CA ILE A 55 19.62 6.41 -0.50
C ILE A 55 20.03 7.17 0.77
N MET A 56 19.68 6.66 1.95
CA MET A 56 20.03 7.27 3.24
C MET A 56 21.55 7.47 3.39
N LEU A 57 22.35 6.41 3.12
CA LEU A 57 23.80 6.51 3.24
C LEU A 57 24.42 7.50 2.25
N THR A 58 23.92 7.55 1.02
CA THR A 58 24.46 8.43 -0.03
C THR A 58 24.09 9.88 0.25
N TRP A 59 22.84 10.14 0.62
CA TRP A 59 22.36 11.49 0.91
C TRP A 59 23.01 12.11 2.15
N ASP A 60 23.19 11.32 3.21
CA ASP A 60 23.79 11.82 4.46
C ASP A 60 25.31 11.95 4.36
N ARG A 61 26.01 11.07 3.64
CA ARG A 61 27.48 10.98 3.71
C ARG A 61 28.22 11.46 2.46
N VAL A 62 27.56 11.46 1.30
CA VAL A 62 28.20 11.77 0.01
C VAL A 62 27.67 13.09 -0.52
N ASP A 63 26.35 13.20 -0.62
CA ASP A 63 25.70 14.33 -1.28
C ASP A 63 25.40 15.50 -0.32
N ASN A 64 25.47 15.26 0.99
CA ASN A 64 25.16 16.21 2.06
C ASN A 64 23.81 16.92 1.86
N VAL A 65 22.78 16.13 1.54
CA VAL A 65 21.47 16.63 1.10
C VAL A 65 20.75 17.46 2.16
N ALA A 66 21.05 17.24 3.46
CA ALA A 66 20.46 18.02 4.55
C ALA A 66 20.72 19.53 4.45
N ASN A 67 21.81 19.93 3.79
CA ASN A 67 22.20 21.32 3.62
C ASN A 67 21.82 21.87 2.24
N LYS A 68 20.99 21.16 1.48
CA LYS A 68 20.67 21.47 0.09
C LYS A 68 19.18 21.60 -0.12
N ASN A 69 18.77 22.58 -0.92
CA ASN A 69 17.39 22.79 -1.31
C ASN A 69 17.27 22.79 -2.83
N ILE A 70 16.22 22.18 -3.34
CA ILE A 70 15.95 22.09 -4.77
C ILE A 70 14.77 23.00 -5.11
N THR A 71 14.98 23.92 -6.06
CA THR A 71 13.96 24.88 -6.51
C THR A 71 13.91 24.94 -8.03
N ASN A 72 12.91 25.64 -8.58
CA ASN A 72 12.74 25.86 -10.04
C ASN A 72 12.72 24.59 -10.89
N ILE A 73 12.09 23.51 -10.38
CA ILE A 73 12.04 22.22 -11.06
C ILE A 73 11.17 22.32 -12.33
N THR A 74 11.83 22.20 -13.49
CA THR A 74 11.22 22.08 -14.81
C THR A 74 11.43 20.67 -15.32
N LEU A 75 10.34 19.97 -15.66
CA LEU A 75 10.37 18.59 -16.13
C LEU A 75 9.97 18.52 -17.60
N THR A 76 10.71 17.75 -18.38
CA THR A 76 10.35 17.41 -19.76
C THR A 76 10.43 15.90 -19.91
N GLN A 77 9.45 15.29 -20.56
CA GLN A 77 9.36 13.84 -20.61
C GLN A 77 9.24 13.32 -22.04
N ASN A 78 9.77 12.11 -22.22
CA ASN A 78 9.55 11.29 -23.40
C ASN A 78 9.08 9.91 -22.92
N VAL A 79 7.91 9.48 -23.36
CA VAL A 79 7.27 8.21 -22.94
C VAL A 79 7.11 7.30 -24.13
N SER A 80 7.52 6.04 -23.98
CA SER A 80 7.38 5.01 -25.01
C SER A 80 7.03 3.67 -24.35
N GLY A 81 5.75 3.29 -24.46
CA GLY A 81 5.24 2.04 -23.89
C GLY A 81 5.33 2.05 -22.36
N ASN A 82 6.07 1.10 -21.81
CA ASN A 82 6.28 0.94 -20.37
C ASN A 82 7.56 1.63 -19.86
N GLN A 83 8.21 2.46 -20.68
CA GLN A 83 9.40 3.20 -20.30
C GLN A 83 9.20 4.69 -20.52
N ALA A 84 9.79 5.49 -19.64
CA ALA A 84 9.86 6.93 -19.79
C ALA A 84 11.26 7.42 -19.47
N VAL A 85 11.67 8.48 -20.16
CA VAL A 85 12.85 9.26 -19.81
C VAL A 85 12.35 10.66 -19.47
N VAL A 86 12.57 11.06 -18.22
CA VAL A 86 12.22 12.39 -17.71
C VAL A 86 13.51 13.16 -17.49
N ILE A 87 13.58 14.35 -18.08
CA ILE A 87 14.66 15.30 -17.95
C ILE A 87 14.21 16.33 -16.92
N ALA A 88 14.95 16.44 -15.81
CA ALA A 88 14.73 17.47 -14.81
C ALA A 88 15.82 18.53 -14.92
N ASN A 89 15.40 19.77 -15.10
CA ASN A 89 16.24 20.96 -14.94
C ASN A 89 15.79 21.65 -13.66
N TYR A 90 16.69 21.81 -12.70
CA TYR A 90 16.38 22.41 -11.41
C TYR A 90 17.58 23.18 -10.86
N THR A 91 17.32 24.05 -9.90
CA THR A 91 18.33 24.81 -9.18
C THR A 91 18.58 24.15 -7.83
N GLU A 92 19.83 23.78 -7.53
CA GLU A 92 20.28 23.32 -6.22
C GLU A 92 20.94 24.48 -5.48
N ILE A 93 20.45 24.79 -4.28
CA ILE A 93 20.99 25.82 -3.39
C ILE A 93 21.63 25.12 -2.21
N GLU A 94 22.90 25.39 -1.95
CA GLU A 94 23.65 24.87 -0.81
C GLU A 94 23.71 25.91 0.31
N TYR A 95 23.46 25.47 1.54
CA TYR A 95 23.43 26.30 2.73
C TYR A 95 24.56 25.93 3.70
N ASP A 96 25.03 26.93 4.42
CA ASP A 96 25.92 26.75 5.55
C ASP A 96 25.15 26.12 6.71
N PRO A 97 25.62 24.97 7.26
CA PRO A 97 24.92 24.25 8.32
C PRO A 97 24.77 25.05 9.63
N ASP A 98 25.62 26.05 9.85
CA ASP A 98 25.68 26.80 11.11
C ASP A 98 25.01 28.18 11.03
N SER A 99 24.69 28.66 9.83
CA SER A 99 24.23 30.06 9.66
C SER A 99 23.10 30.29 8.66
N ASP A 100 22.55 29.23 8.04
CA ASP A 100 21.51 29.32 6.98
C ASP A 100 21.88 30.27 5.82
N ASN A 101 23.17 30.60 5.70
CA ASN A 101 23.67 31.44 4.62
C ASN A 101 23.81 30.60 3.36
N VAL A 102 23.44 31.18 2.21
CA VAL A 102 23.62 30.53 0.91
C VAL A 102 25.11 30.48 0.58
N LEU A 103 25.66 29.28 0.45
CA LEU A 103 27.05 29.03 0.05
C LEU A 103 27.20 29.02 -1.47
N GLY A 104 26.17 28.59 -2.19
CA GLY A 104 26.18 28.53 -3.64
C GLY A 104 24.84 28.14 -4.24
N GLU A 105 24.69 28.46 -5.53
CA GLU A 105 23.55 28.10 -6.35
C GLU A 105 24.06 27.47 -7.64
N GLN A 106 23.51 26.31 -8.00
CA GLN A 106 23.91 25.57 -9.19
C GLN A 106 22.70 25.11 -9.99
N GLU A 107 22.69 25.39 -11.29
CA GLU A 107 21.75 24.77 -12.21
C GLU A 107 22.17 23.33 -12.52
N VAL A 108 21.25 22.39 -12.33
CA VAL A 108 21.47 20.95 -12.49
C VAL A 108 20.47 20.40 -13.50
N THR A 109 21.02 19.70 -14.50
CA THR A 109 20.24 18.86 -15.43
C THR A 109 20.47 17.40 -15.08
N GLN A 110 19.39 16.67 -14.80
CA GLN A 110 19.45 15.26 -14.46
C GLN A 110 18.42 14.45 -15.24
N TYR A 111 18.82 13.26 -15.67
CA TYR A 111 18.02 12.36 -16.51
C TYR A 111 17.57 11.17 -15.67
N PHE A 112 16.26 10.92 -15.68
CA PHE A 112 15.61 9.85 -14.95
C PHE A 112 15.02 8.85 -15.94
N ARG A 113 15.40 7.57 -15.83
CA ARG A 113 14.68 6.49 -16.49
C ARG A 113 13.62 5.97 -15.53
N LEU A 114 12.41 5.84 -16.04
CA LEU A 114 11.31 5.23 -15.34
C LEU A 114 10.81 4.01 -16.10
N GLU A 115 10.39 3.01 -15.34
CA GLU A 115 9.69 1.85 -15.88
C GLU A 115 8.33 1.70 -15.19
N ASN A 116 7.30 1.44 -15.99
CA ASN A 116 5.99 1.10 -15.49
C ASN A 116 5.94 -0.39 -15.19
N THR A 117 5.85 -0.73 -13.91
CA THR A 117 5.63 -2.09 -13.44
C THR A 117 4.28 -2.14 -12.74
N ASP A 118 3.35 -2.93 -13.28
CA ASP A 118 2.01 -3.14 -12.72
C ASP A 118 1.22 -1.84 -12.47
N GLY A 119 1.36 -0.85 -13.35
CA GLY A 119 0.66 0.44 -13.26
C GLY A 119 1.34 1.47 -12.35
N ILE A 120 2.52 1.15 -11.82
CA ILE A 120 3.33 2.05 -10.98
C ILE A 120 4.60 2.41 -11.75
N TRP A 121 4.85 3.70 -11.89
CA TRP A 121 6.10 4.21 -12.45
C TRP A 121 7.17 4.28 -11.36
N LEU A 122 8.29 3.60 -11.58
CA LEU A 122 9.43 3.61 -10.67
C LEU A 122 10.68 4.10 -11.40
N ILE A 123 11.49 4.92 -10.72
CA ILE A 123 12.80 5.35 -11.20
C ILE A 123 13.75 4.16 -11.14
N THR A 124 14.29 3.76 -12.29
CA THR A 124 15.20 2.62 -12.44
C THR A 124 16.64 3.05 -12.75
N GLU A 125 16.84 4.30 -13.15
CA GLU A 125 18.17 4.86 -13.42
C GLU A 125 18.15 6.38 -13.27
N ILE A 126 19.18 6.95 -12.64
CA ILE A 126 19.42 8.39 -12.54
C ILE A 126 20.82 8.65 -13.13
N SER A 127 20.92 9.59 -14.06
CA SER A 127 22.17 9.89 -14.77
C SER A 127 22.35 11.40 -14.98
N PRO A 128 23.58 11.93 -14.86
CA PRO A 128 23.90 13.31 -15.27
C PRO A 128 24.01 13.46 -16.79
N ALA A 129 24.11 12.37 -17.55
CA ALA A 129 24.19 12.35 -19.00
C ALA A 129 22.87 11.89 -19.65
N PRO A 130 22.56 12.33 -20.89
CA PRO A 130 21.36 11.91 -21.62
C PRO A 130 21.18 10.40 -21.68
N LEU A 131 20.01 9.93 -21.30
CA LEU A 131 19.67 8.50 -21.34
C LEU A 131 18.94 8.17 -22.65
N PRO A 132 19.43 7.20 -23.44
CA PRO A 132 18.68 6.73 -24.60
C PRO A 132 17.44 5.96 -24.14
N MET A 133 16.33 6.15 -24.86
CA MET A 133 15.18 5.23 -24.77
C MET A 133 15.62 3.83 -25.21
N ARG A 134 15.28 2.81 -24.42
CA ARG A 134 15.43 1.42 -24.85
C ARG A 134 14.16 1.03 -25.60
N GLU A 135 14.27 0.13 -26.56
CA GLU A 135 13.09 -0.43 -27.22
C GLU A 135 12.25 -1.21 -26.20
N SER A 136 10.93 -0.98 -26.20
CA SER A 136 10.00 -1.63 -25.26
C SER A 136 9.98 -3.14 -25.50
N THR A 137 10.70 -3.90 -24.66
CA THR A 137 10.64 -5.36 -24.64
C THR A 137 9.71 -5.83 -23.53
N GLY A 138 8.39 -5.82 -23.77
CA GLY A 138 7.46 -6.49 -22.86
C GLY A 138 5.99 -6.19 -23.11
N LYS A 139 5.20 -7.22 -23.46
CA LYS A 139 3.73 -7.15 -23.45
C LYS A 139 3.25 -6.85 -22.03
N VAL A 140 2.61 -5.70 -21.85
CA VAL A 140 1.87 -5.33 -20.65
C VAL A 140 0.87 -6.44 -20.33
N LYS A 141 1.07 -7.16 -19.21
CA LYS A 141 0.02 -8.03 -18.68
C LYS A 141 -1.06 -7.14 -18.10
N LYS A 142 -2.23 -7.13 -18.74
CA LYS A 142 -3.45 -6.49 -18.22
C LYS A 142 -3.65 -6.90 -16.77
N THR A 143 -3.84 -5.92 -15.89
CA THR A 143 -4.15 -6.20 -14.48
C THR A 143 -5.64 -6.57 -14.36
N PRO A 144 -6.07 -7.24 -13.27
CA PRO A 144 -7.49 -7.53 -13.02
C PRO A 144 -8.38 -6.29 -12.94
N LEU A 145 -7.79 -5.10 -12.76
CA LEU A 145 -8.47 -3.81 -12.84
C LEU A 145 -8.90 -3.46 -14.28
N ASP A 146 -8.17 -3.89 -15.31
CA ASP A 146 -8.58 -3.69 -16.70
C ASP A 146 -9.85 -4.48 -17.05
N LEU A 147 -10.06 -5.65 -16.42
CA LEU A 147 -11.30 -6.44 -16.57
C LEU A 147 -12.52 -5.75 -15.93
N LEU A 148 -12.32 -4.96 -14.88
CA LEU A 148 -13.37 -4.17 -14.23
C LEU A 148 -13.71 -2.91 -15.06
N THR A 149 -12.71 -2.31 -15.69
CA THR A 149 -12.84 -1.08 -16.48
C THR A 149 -13.42 -1.37 -17.88
N ASP A 150 -12.98 -2.45 -18.53
CA ASP A 150 -13.50 -2.92 -19.84
C ASP A 150 -14.98 -3.38 -19.75
N ASN A 151 -15.46 -3.77 -18.56
CA ASN A 151 -16.86 -4.20 -18.32
C ASN A 151 -17.67 -3.22 -17.46
N ALA A 152 -17.12 -2.03 -17.16
CA ALA A 152 -17.77 -1.05 -16.29
C ALA A 152 -19.15 -0.62 -16.81
N ILE A 153 -19.34 -0.56 -18.13
CA ILE A 153 -20.63 -0.27 -18.79
C ILE A 153 -21.70 -1.32 -18.45
N PHE A 154 -21.33 -2.59 -18.26
CA PHE A 154 -22.26 -3.65 -17.90
C PHE A 154 -22.45 -3.80 -16.38
N LEU A 155 -21.44 -3.45 -15.58
CA LEU A 155 -21.47 -3.57 -14.13
C LEU A 155 -22.15 -2.37 -13.43
N LEU A 156 -22.05 -1.16 -13.99
CA LEU A 156 -22.65 0.06 -13.42
C LEU A 156 -24.19 -0.04 -13.27
N PRO A 157 -24.96 -0.46 -14.29
CA PRO A 157 -26.41 -0.60 -14.14
C PRO A 157 -26.81 -1.66 -13.09
N ALA A 158 -26.07 -2.77 -13.03
CA ALA A 158 -26.30 -3.82 -12.03
C ALA A 158 -26.00 -3.33 -10.60
N ALA A 159 -24.95 -2.53 -10.42
CA ALA A 159 -24.61 -1.92 -9.14
C ALA A 159 -25.68 -0.91 -8.68
N PHE A 160 -26.17 -0.04 -9.58
CA PHE A 160 -27.27 0.88 -9.28
C PHE A 160 -28.58 0.14 -8.96
N ALA A 161 -28.88 -0.95 -9.65
CA ALA A 161 -30.04 -1.79 -9.36
C ALA A 161 -29.92 -2.45 -7.97
N MET A 162 -28.76 -3.00 -7.60
CA MET A 162 -28.55 -3.56 -6.27
C MET A 162 -28.60 -2.50 -5.17
N LEU A 163 -28.10 -1.29 -5.42
CA LEU A 163 -28.17 -0.17 -4.48
C LEU A 163 -29.62 0.29 -4.28
N GLY A 164 -30.42 0.35 -5.36
CA GLY A 164 -31.85 0.62 -5.30
C GLY A 164 -32.64 -0.44 -4.50
N VAL A 165 -32.36 -1.73 -4.73
CA VAL A 165 -32.97 -2.83 -3.96
C VAL A 165 -32.56 -2.77 -2.49
N GLY A 166 -31.29 -2.46 -2.19
CA GLY A 166 -30.81 -2.30 -0.82
C GLY A 166 -31.49 -1.16 -0.07
N VAL A 167 -31.68 0.00 -0.72
CA VAL A 167 -32.40 1.15 -0.14
C VAL A 167 -33.89 0.84 0.06
N TYR A 168 -34.50 0.07 -0.84
CA TYR A 168 -35.89 -0.36 -0.71
C TYR A 168 -36.10 -1.33 0.47
N LEU A 169 -35.20 -2.32 0.63
CA LEU A 169 -35.23 -3.25 1.75
C LEU A 169 -34.96 -2.56 3.08
N ASP A 170 -34.02 -1.61 3.16
CA ASP A 170 -33.74 -0.83 4.38
C ASP A 170 -34.94 0.03 4.80
N ARG A 171 -35.70 0.58 3.84
CA ARG A 171 -36.95 1.32 4.13
C ARG A 171 -38.07 0.39 4.61
N LYS A 172 -38.18 -0.81 4.05
CA LYS A 172 -39.15 -1.81 4.48
C LYS A 172 -38.85 -2.33 5.89
N ASP A 173 -37.60 -2.66 6.19
CA ASP A 173 -37.16 -3.13 7.51
C ASP A 173 -37.33 -2.06 8.59
N LYS A 174 -37.14 -0.78 8.24
CA LYS A 174 -37.42 0.36 9.15
C LYS A 174 -38.92 0.56 9.41
N ALA A 175 -39.78 0.27 8.44
CA ALA A 175 -41.23 0.33 8.62
C ALA A 175 -41.75 -0.84 9.49
N GLU A 176 -41.19 -2.05 9.33
CA GLU A 176 -41.57 -3.21 10.15
C GLU A 176 -41.10 -3.09 11.61
N ARG A 177 -39.98 -2.41 11.87
CA ARG A 177 -39.46 -2.18 13.24
C ARG A 177 -40.18 -1.09 14.03
N ALA A 178 -41.04 -0.29 13.41
CA ALA A 178 -41.80 0.77 14.08
C ALA A 178 -43.08 0.25 14.78
N GLY A 179 -43.48 -1.02 14.55
CA GLY A 179 -44.77 -1.55 14.99
C GLY A 179 -44.80 -2.36 16.30
N THR A 180 -43.67 -2.81 16.84
CA THR A 180 -43.71 -3.81 17.93
C THR A 180 -42.65 -3.53 18.99
N GLY A 181 -43.08 -2.91 20.09
CA GLY A 181 -42.27 -2.74 21.31
C GLY A 181 -42.05 -4.06 22.04
N GLY A 182 -40.86 -4.23 22.61
CA GLY A 182 -40.51 -5.36 23.47
C GLY A 182 -39.00 -5.61 23.46
N GLY A 183 -38.27 -4.97 24.38
CA GLY A 183 -36.81 -4.99 24.41
C GLY A 183 -36.22 -6.33 24.86
N VAL A 184 -35.12 -6.73 24.22
CA VAL A 184 -34.01 -7.50 24.81
C VAL A 184 -32.74 -7.16 24.02
N GLY A 185 -31.69 -6.71 24.72
CA GLY A 185 -30.29 -6.84 24.27
C GLY A 185 -29.83 -5.97 23.10
N ALA A 186 -29.53 -4.70 23.37
CA ALA A 186 -28.68 -3.90 22.49
C ALA A 186 -27.28 -4.53 22.38
N GLY A 187 -26.96 -5.04 21.19
CA GLY A 187 -25.67 -5.62 20.83
C GLY A 187 -25.33 -5.48 19.34
N GLY A 188 -25.77 -4.38 18.72
CA GLY A 188 -25.16 -3.75 17.54
C GLY A 188 -24.87 -4.60 16.30
N ALA A 189 -25.90 -4.88 15.50
CA ALA A 189 -25.76 -5.08 14.06
C ALA A 189 -25.35 -3.75 13.40
N GLY A 190 -24.19 -3.72 12.73
CA GLY A 190 -23.75 -2.53 11.97
C GLY A 190 -22.25 -2.21 11.97
N ALA A 191 -21.35 -3.13 12.33
CA ALA A 191 -19.92 -2.86 12.22
C ALA A 191 -19.48 -2.84 10.75
N LYS A 192 -19.43 -1.63 10.15
CA LYS A 192 -18.72 -1.34 8.89
C LYS A 192 -17.29 -1.88 9.03
N VAL A 193 -16.99 -2.99 8.37
CA VAL A 193 -15.64 -3.60 8.41
C VAL A 193 -14.70 -2.70 7.64
N VAL A 194 -13.68 -2.17 8.31
CA VAL A 194 -12.66 -1.33 7.70
C VAL A 194 -11.61 -2.24 7.09
N MET A 195 -11.42 -2.15 5.77
CA MET A 195 -10.40 -2.92 5.06
C MET A 195 -9.04 -2.24 5.20
N LEU A 196 -8.03 -3.00 5.65
CA LEU A 196 -6.65 -2.58 5.76
C LEU A 196 -5.88 -3.01 4.51
N GLN A 197 -4.97 -2.14 4.04
CA GLN A 197 -4.06 -2.49 2.96
C GLN A 197 -3.00 -3.49 3.45
N SER A 198 -2.57 -4.40 2.57
CA SER A 198 -1.59 -5.46 2.88
C SER A 198 -0.29 -4.92 3.47
N ALA A 199 0.17 -3.76 2.98
CA ALA A 199 1.37 -3.07 3.49
C ALA A 199 1.23 -2.58 4.94
N GLN A 200 0.01 -2.23 5.38
CA GLN A 200 -0.25 -1.83 6.77
C GLN A 200 -0.26 -3.04 7.70
N ILE A 201 -0.77 -4.18 7.24
CA ILE A 201 -0.86 -5.42 8.01
C ILE A 201 0.52 -6.08 8.17
N ALA A 202 1.34 -6.05 7.13
CA ALA A 202 2.71 -6.59 7.15
C ALA A 202 3.62 -5.91 8.17
N LYS A 203 3.29 -4.68 8.63
CA LYS A 203 4.04 -3.98 9.69
C LYS A 203 3.89 -4.68 11.05
N PHE A 204 2.77 -5.37 11.29
CA PHE A 204 2.45 -5.93 12.59
C PHE A 204 2.09 -7.40 12.60
N VAL A 205 1.91 -8.03 11.44
CA VAL A 205 1.75 -9.48 11.29
C VAL A 205 2.88 -10.05 10.44
N ARG A 206 3.52 -11.11 10.94
CA ARG A 206 4.53 -11.87 10.20
C ARG A 206 4.20 -13.35 10.22
N CYS A 207 4.24 -13.98 9.05
CA CYS A 207 4.09 -15.42 8.89
C CYS A 207 5.43 -16.02 8.47
N ILE A 208 5.97 -16.94 9.26
CA ILE A 208 7.28 -17.54 9.05
C ILE A 208 7.11 -19.06 8.94
N PRO A 209 7.30 -19.65 7.75
CA PRO A 209 7.32 -21.10 7.59
C PRO A 209 8.62 -21.68 8.16
N SER A 210 8.54 -22.83 8.82
CA SER A 210 9.71 -23.62 9.19
C SER A 210 10.36 -24.25 7.96
N GLN A 211 11.62 -24.66 8.08
CA GLN A 211 12.24 -25.55 7.09
C GLN A 211 11.54 -26.92 7.16
N MET A 212 11.06 -27.44 6.03
CA MET A 212 10.25 -28.66 5.97
C MET A 212 10.82 -29.67 4.97
N ARG A 213 10.60 -30.95 5.25
CA ARG A 213 10.90 -32.06 4.35
C ARG A 213 9.61 -32.76 3.94
N ALA A 214 9.59 -33.34 2.75
CA ALA A 214 8.42 -34.10 2.29
C ALA A 214 8.07 -35.23 3.28
N GLY A 215 6.78 -35.38 3.58
CA GLY A 215 6.27 -36.42 4.47
C GLY A 215 6.38 -36.12 5.98
N THR A 216 7.10 -35.07 6.39
CA THR A 216 7.19 -34.66 7.79
C THR A 216 6.16 -33.59 8.16
N SER A 217 5.87 -33.47 9.45
CA SER A 217 5.07 -32.36 9.97
C SER A 217 5.93 -31.10 10.03
N GLY A 218 5.39 -29.99 9.54
CA GLY A 218 6.02 -28.68 9.60
C GLY A 218 5.12 -27.65 10.29
N THR A 219 5.69 -26.50 10.62
CA THR A 219 5.00 -25.41 11.30
C THR A 219 5.09 -24.11 10.54
N ILE A 220 4.04 -23.31 10.60
CA ILE A 220 4.08 -21.91 10.16
C ILE A 220 3.71 -21.06 11.35
N ASP A 221 4.67 -20.26 11.80
CA ASP A 221 4.52 -19.37 12.94
C ASP A 221 3.95 -18.04 12.49
N VAL A 222 2.82 -17.66 13.08
CA VAL A 222 2.17 -16.38 12.87
C VAL A 222 2.38 -15.52 14.11
N TRP A 223 3.12 -14.44 13.92
CA TRP A 223 3.45 -13.46 14.94
C TRP A 223 2.63 -12.20 14.70
N ILE A 224 1.99 -11.69 15.75
CA ILE A 224 1.20 -10.46 15.71
C ILE A 224 1.63 -9.57 16.87
N LYS A 225 2.03 -8.34 16.57
CA LYS A 225 2.38 -7.33 17.57
C LYS A 225 1.33 -6.22 17.60
N ASN A 226 0.92 -5.79 18.78
CA ASN A 226 0.09 -4.61 18.92
C ASN A 226 0.99 -3.39 19.18
N PHE A 227 1.04 -2.45 18.23
CA PHE A 227 1.78 -1.20 18.38
C PHE A 227 0.92 -0.04 18.88
N ASN A 228 -0.37 -0.27 19.10
CA ASN A 228 -1.30 0.75 19.54
C ASN A 228 -1.46 0.76 21.07
N GLU A 229 -1.95 1.87 21.59
CA GLU A 229 -2.25 2.08 23.01
C GLU A 229 -3.55 1.40 23.46
N GLN A 230 -4.35 0.86 22.53
CA GLN A 230 -5.58 0.12 22.82
C GLN A 230 -5.46 -1.36 22.40
N PRO A 231 -6.12 -2.29 23.11
CA PRO A 231 -6.04 -3.71 22.80
C PRO A 231 -6.74 -4.07 21.48
N TYR A 232 -6.22 -5.07 20.77
CA TYR A 232 -6.97 -5.74 19.72
C TYR A 232 -7.88 -6.79 20.34
N GLN A 233 -9.16 -6.76 19.98
CA GLN A 233 -10.15 -7.73 20.44
C GLN A 233 -10.55 -8.67 19.31
N ASN A 234 -10.92 -9.91 19.64
CA ASN A 234 -11.37 -10.91 18.67
C ASN A 234 -10.39 -11.15 17.50
N LEU A 235 -9.09 -11.06 17.79
CA LEU A 235 -8.03 -11.22 16.80
C LEU A 235 -8.01 -12.66 16.27
N SER A 236 -8.09 -12.81 14.96
CA SER A 236 -7.94 -14.10 14.28
C SER A 236 -7.28 -13.96 12.93
N VAL A 237 -6.56 -15.02 12.53
CA VAL A 237 -5.92 -15.12 11.23
C VAL A 237 -6.44 -16.37 10.53
N THR A 238 -6.84 -16.23 9.27
CA THR A 238 -7.32 -17.33 8.44
C THR A 238 -6.50 -17.34 7.16
N ALA A 239 -6.23 -18.51 6.60
CA ALA A 239 -5.51 -18.64 5.34
C ALA A 239 -6.10 -19.77 4.49
N VAL A 240 -5.92 -19.67 3.17
CA VAL A 240 -6.31 -20.70 2.21
C VAL A 240 -5.07 -21.51 1.85
N PHE A 241 -5.12 -22.80 2.12
CA PHE A 241 -4.02 -23.72 1.85
C PHE A 241 -4.36 -24.57 0.62
N PRO A 242 -3.35 -24.94 -0.19
CA PRO A 242 -3.56 -25.80 -1.34
C PRO A 242 -3.91 -27.23 -0.88
N ASP A 243 -4.63 -27.99 -1.71
CA ASP A 243 -5.13 -29.34 -1.37
C ASP A 243 -4.01 -30.34 -1.02
N SER A 244 -2.79 -30.07 -1.47
CA SER A 244 -1.59 -30.83 -1.16
C SER A 244 -1.10 -30.65 0.29
N VAL A 245 -1.63 -29.67 1.03
CA VAL A 245 -1.28 -29.36 2.42
C VAL A 245 -2.38 -29.86 3.36
N ARG A 246 -2.05 -30.87 4.18
CA ARG A 246 -2.95 -31.32 5.25
C ARG A 246 -2.77 -30.44 6.48
N LEU A 247 -3.87 -29.87 6.97
CA LEU A 247 -3.88 -29.00 8.15
C LEU A 247 -5.05 -29.34 9.07
N LYS A 248 -4.88 -29.11 10.39
CA LYS A 248 -5.94 -29.35 11.38
C LYS A 248 -6.94 -28.20 11.48
N LYS A 249 -6.48 -26.95 11.43
CA LYS A 249 -7.31 -25.74 11.53
C LYS A 249 -6.73 -24.61 10.68
N ALA A 250 -7.50 -24.11 9.71
CA ALA A 250 -7.07 -22.99 8.85
C ALA A 250 -7.14 -21.63 9.58
N LYS A 251 -7.95 -21.55 10.64
CA LYS A 251 -8.15 -20.36 11.45
C LYS A 251 -7.40 -20.43 12.79
N LEU A 252 -6.50 -19.48 13.02
CA LEU A 252 -5.84 -19.23 14.30
C LEU A 252 -6.61 -18.15 15.07
N LYS A 253 -6.94 -18.43 16.33
CA LYS A 253 -7.61 -17.49 17.21
C LYS A 253 -6.59 -17.00 18.25
N PHE A 254 -6.34 -15.70 18.27
CA PHE A 254 -5.45 -15.04 19.23
C PHE A 254 -6.23 -14.42 20.39
N GLY A 255 -7.52 -14.13 20.20
CA GLY A 255 -8.37 -13.59 21.26
C GLY A 255 -8.13 -12.10 21.47
N VAL A 256 -7.77 -11.70 22.68
CA VAL A 256 -7.44 -10.32 23.03
C VAL A 256 -5.93 -10.15 23.05
N LEU A 257 -5.40 -9.15 22.35
CA LEU A 257 -3.99 -8.79 22.36
C LEU A 257 -3.81 -7.41 23.03
N PRO A 258 -3.20 -7.33 24.23
CA PRO A 258 -2.96 -6.08 24.93
C PRO A 258 -2.07 -5.09 24.15
N PRO A 259 -2.09 -3.80 24.50
CA PRO A 259 -1.17 -2.79 23.98
C PRO A 259 0.30 -3.20 24.16
N GLY A 260 1.14 -3.01 23.13
CA GLY A 260 2.58 -3.28 23.18
C GLY A 260 2.99 -4.76 23.12
N GLU A 261 2.05 -5.69 23.33
CA GLU A 261 2.33 -7.12 23.40
C GLU A 261 2.45 -7.79 22.03
N THR A 262 3.15 -8.93 22.02
CA THR A 262 3.30 -9.78 20.84
C THR A 262 2.75 -11.17 21.15
N ALA A 263 1.87 -11.67 20.29
CA ALA A 263 1.33 -13.02 20.38
C ALA A 263 1.81 -13.90 19.22
N LYS A 264 1.99 -15.18 19.51
CA LYS A 264 2.41 -16.22 18.58
C LYS A 264 1.35 -17.32 18.53
N GLN A 265 0.95 -17.70 17.33
CA GLN A 265 0.20 -18.94 17.09
C GLN A 265 0.80 -19.67 15.90
N THR A 266 0.58 -20.97 15.83
CA THR A 266 1.26 -21.82 14.86
C THR A 266 0.27 -22.70 14.11
N TRP A 267 0.34 -22.68 12.78
CA TRP A 267 -0.30 -23.71 11.96
C TRP A 267 0.59 -24.95 11.91
N ASN A 268 0.02 -26.09 12.29
CA ASN A 268 0.65 -27.39 12.10
C ASN A 268 0.18 -27.97 10.76
N ILE A 269 1.10 -28.18 9.85
CA ILE A 269 0.83 -28.64 8.50
C ILE A 269 1.63 -29.90 8.16
N LYS A 270 1.14 -30.70 7.22
CA LYS A 270 1.83 -31.87 6.69
C LYS A 270 1.73 -31.87 5.18
N LEU A 271 2.87 -31.99 4.51
CA LEU A 271 2.98 -32.02 3.06
C LEU A 271 3.43 -33.40 2.61
N ALA A 272 2.77 -33.94 1.57
CA ALA A 272 3.06 -35.28 1.07
C ALA A 272 4.18 -35.31 0.01
N ALA A 273 4.42 -34.19 -0.68
CA ALA A 273 5.37 -34.11 -1.79
C ALA A 273 6.36 -32.94 -1.58
N PRO A 274 7.61 -33.08 -2.07
CA PRO A 274 8.55 -31.96 -2.13
C PRO A 274 8.09 -30.94 -3.17
N GLY A 275 8.50 -29.69 -3.00
CA GLY A 275 8.13 -28.61 -3.91
C GLY A 275 7.85 -27.28 -3.23
N LYS A 276 7.42 -26.32 -4.04
CA LYS A 276 7.08 -24.97 -3.58
C LYS A 276 5.56 -24.82 -3.54
N PHE A 277 5.03 -24.51 -2.36
CA PHE A 277 3.58 -24.40 -2.13
C PHE A 277 3.22 -22.98 -1.73
N GLN A 278 2.16 -22.45 -2.32
CA GLN A 278 1.65 -21.11 -2.02
C GLN A 278 0.49 -21.21 -1.05
N ILE A 279 0.54 -20.44 0.03
CA ILE A 279 -0.61 -20.15 0.90
C ILE A 279 -1.20 -18.83 0.44
N SER A 280 -2.47 -18.86 0.05
CA SER A 280 -3.20 -17.70 -0.45
C SER A 280 -4.13 -17.12 0.61
N ASP A 281 -4.58 -15.89 0.38
CA ASP A 281 -5.64 -15.23 1.15
C ASP A 281 -5.45 -15.23 2.66
N VAL A 282 -4.21 -15.01 3.11
CA VAL A 282 -3.87 -14.91 4.53
C VAL A 282 -4.52 -13.65 5.11
N THR A 283 -5.70 -13.80 5.69
CA THR A 283 -6.56 -12.71 6.14
C THR A 283 -6.49 -12.57 7.66
N VAL A 284 -6.23 -11.36 8.12
CA VAL A 284 -6.20 -10.97 9.53
C VAL A 284 -7.47 -10.20 9.84
N THR A 285 -8.16 -10.53 10.92
CA THR A 285 -9.37 -9.84 11.37
C THR A 285 -9.28 -9.52 12.86
N PHE A 286 -9.62 -8.30 13.26
CA PHE A 286 -9.66 -7.90 14.67
C PHE A 286 -10.62 -6.74 14.90
N THR A 287 -10.93 -6.45 16.16
CA THR A 287 -11.75 -5.32 16.58
C THR A 287 -10.88 -4.34 17.35
N PHE A 288 -10.96 -3.06 17.02
CA PHE A 288 -10.19 -1.98 17.63
C PHE A 288 -11.06 -0.72 17.71
N GLY A 289 -11.12 -0.05 18.87
CA GLY A 289 -11.97 1.12 19.08
C GLY A 289 -13.45 0.91 18.72
N GLY A 290 -13.99 -0.30 18.98
CA GLY A 290 -15.37 -0.67 18.66
C GLY A 290 -15.67 -0.94 17.17
N LYS A 291 -14.66 -0.85 16.28
CA LYS A 291 -14.78 -1.13 14.84
C LYS A 291 -14.07 -2.42 14.49
N LYS A 292 -14.60 -3.15 13.49
CA LYS A 292 -13.97 -4.36 12.96
C LYS A 292 -13.04 -3.98 11.81
N TYR A 293 -11.83 -4.52 11.84
CA TYR A 293 -10.81 -4.38 10.81
C TYR A 293 -10.52 -5.73 10.20
N ALA A 294 -10.30 -5.75 8.90
CA ALA A 294 -9.91 -6.94 8.17
C ALA A 294 -8.90 -6.59 7.08
N GLY A 295 -8.02 -7.51 6.73
CA GLY A 295 -7.32 -7.41 5.46
C GLY A 295 -6.39 -8.57 5.19
N ALA A 296 -5.95 -8.64 3.94
CA ALA A 296 -5.17 -9.75 3.41
C ALA A 296 -3.68 -9.41 3.35
N LEU A 297 -2.85 -10.36 3.77
CA LEU A 297 -1.40 -10.36 3.58
C LEU A 297 -1.05 -10.94 2.22
N ASN A 298 0.17 -10.63 1.77
CA ASN A 298 0.73 -11.25 0.57
C ASN A 298 0.83 -12.78 0.74
N PRO A 299 0.75 -13.56 -0.35
CA PRO A 299 0.88 -15.00 -0.29
C PRO A 299 2.18 -15.45 0.38
N VAL A 300 2.08 -16.50 1.20
CA VAL A 300 3.23 -17.06 1.92
C VAL A 300 3.69 -18.31 1.18
N TRP A 301 4.97 -18.36 0.84
CA TRP A 301 5.58 -19.49 0.14
C TRP A 301 6.24 -20.45 1.12
N ILE A 302 5.93 -21.73 0.97
CA ILE A 302 6.56 -22.83 1.70
C ILE A 302 7.47 -23.56 0.74
N GLN A 303 8.74 -23.68 1.10
CA GLN A 303 9.69 -24.54 0.39
C GLN A 303 9.83 -25.85 1.15
N VAL A 304 9.56 -26.96 0.46
CA VAL A 304 9.70 -28.32 1.01
C VAL A 304 10.80 -29.04 0.25
N ALA A 305 11.82 -29.48 1.00
CA ALA A 305 12.91 -30.30 0.49
C ALA A 305 12.54 -31.78 0.38
#